data_AF-A0A2L2X459-F1
#
_entry.id   AF-A0A2L2X459-F1
#
_cell.length_a   1.000
_cell.length_b   1.000
_cell.length_c   1.000
_cell.angle_alpha   90.00
_cell.angle_beta   90.00
_cell.angle_gamma   90.00
#
_symmetry.space_group_name_H-M   'P 1'
#
loop_
_entity.id
_entity.type
_entity.pdbx_description
1 polymer ?
#
loop_
_entity_poly.entity_id
_entity_poly.type
_entity_poly.pdbx_seq_one_letter_code
_entity_poly.pdbx_strand_id
1 'polypeptide(L)'
;EMINLNKTLHEQTQRALELLQTEYKPKKISQKLEKFYTLGLNPFIEELEKQGVKLTLSQKEELIDWYKTKSTTLTAIKAQIETLDAAIDREVYTLFSLTAEEIAIVEGVE
;
A
#
# COMPACT_ATOMS: atom_id res chain seq x y z
N GLU A 1 19.03 1.99 0.30
CA GLU A 1 17.92 1.99 1.27
C GLU A 1 16.55 1.85 0.59
N MET A 2 16.21 2.74 -0.34
CA MET A 2 14.95 2.71 -1.10
C MET A 2 14.64 1.37 -1.77
N ILE A 3 15.63 0.74 -2.43
CA ILE A 3 15.47 -0.58 -3.08
C ILE A 3 15.07 -1.65 -2.06
N ASN A 4 15.68 -1.64 -0.87
CA ASN A 4 15.37 -2.62 0.19
C ASN A 4 13.97 -2.39 0.79
N LEU A 5 13.55 -1.14 0.97
CA LEU A 5 12.21 -0.82 1.44
C LEU A 5 11.14 -1.25 0.42
N ASN A 6 11.36 -0.98 -0.87
CA ASN A 6 10.46 -1.42 -1.94
C ASN A 6 10.37 -2.95 -2.02
N LYS A 7 11.51 -3.64 -1.93
CA LYS A 7 11.56 -5.10 -1.88
C LYS A 7 10.78 -5.63 -0.68
N THR A 8 11.02 -5.06 0.51
CA THR A 8 10.30 -5.45 1.73
C THR A 8 8.79 -5.23 1.60
N LEU A 9 8.36 -4.08 1.09
CA LEU A 9 6.95 -3.78 0.84
C LEU A 9 6.34 -4.83 -0.08
N HIS A 10 6.99 -5.11 -1.21
CA HIS A 10 6.53 -6.11 -2.17
C HIS A 10 6.42 -7.51 -1.55
N GLU A 11 7.47 -8.00 -0.88
CA GLU A 11 7.50 -9.33 -0.28
C GLU A 11 6.43 -9.49 0.82
N GLN A 12 6.25 -8.49 1.68
CA GLN A 12 5.23 -8.53 2.74
C GLN A 12 3.81 -8.45 2.18
N THR A 13 3.60 -7.64 1.14
CA THR A 13 2.32 -7.59 0.42
C THR A 13 2.01 -8.92 -0.24
N GLN A 14 2.96 -9.53 -0.97
CA GLN A 14 2.75 -10.84 -1.61
C GLN A 14 2.39 -11.91 -0.59
N ARG A 15 3.12 -12.02 0.52
CA ARG A 15 2.80 -12.97 1.60
C ARG A 15 1.39 -12.77 2.17
N ALA A 16 0.95 -11.52 2.31
CA ALA A 16 -0.40 -11.22 2.77
C ALA A 16 -1.47 -11.65 1.76
N LEU A 17 -1.22 -11.43 0.46
CA LEU A 17 -2.11 -11.85 -0.62
C LEU A 17 -2.16 -13.37 -0.77
N GLU A 18 -1.03 -14.06 -0.65
CA GLU A 18 -0.96 -15.52 -0.66
C GLU A 18 -1.83 -16.10 0.47
N LEU A 19 -1.73 -15.55 1.69
CA LEU A 19 -2.57 -15.98 2.80
C LEU A 19 -4.06 -15.75 2.53
N LEU A 20 -4.43 -14.58 2.00
CA LEU A 20 -5.81 -14.32 1.61
C LEU A 20 -6.29 -15.29 0.52
N GLN A 21 -5.41 -15.65 -0.41
CA GLN A 21 -5.71 -16.60 -1.48
C GLN A 21 -5.91 -18.02 -0.95
N THR A 22 -5.07 -18.47 -0.02
CA THR A 22 -5.16 -19.80 0.58
C THR A 22 -6.37 -19.96 1.49
N GLU A 23 -6.63 -18.96 2.33
CA GLU A 23 -7.71 -19.02 3.34
C GLU A 23 -9.08 -18.79 2.72
N TYR A 24 -9.21 -17.79 1.84
CA TYR A 24 -10.51 -17.32 1.36
C TYR A 24 -10.82 -17.66 -0.09
N LYS A 25 -9.82 -18.10 -0.87
CA LYS A 25 -9.97 -18.51 -2.27
C LYS A 25 -10.81 -17.53 -3.11
N PRO A 26 -10.49 -16.22 -3.09
CA PRO A 26 -11.18 -15.23 -3.92
C PRO A 26 -11.05 -15.62 -5.40
N LYS A 27 -12.06 -15.28 -6.22
CA LYS A 27 -12.05 -15.57 -7.67
C LYS A 27 -10.81 -15.04 -8.38
N LYS A 28 -10.32 -13.87 -7.96
CA LYS A 28 -9.06 -13.26 -8.39
C LYS A 28 -8.57 -12.29 -7.33
N ILE A 29 -7.27 -12.01 -7.32
CA ILE A 29 -6.74 -10.86 -6.61
C ILE A 29 -6.89 -9.64 -7.53
N SER A 30 -7.67 -8.65 -7.10
CA SER A 30 -7.86 -7.41 -7.86
C SER A 30 -6.72 -6.43 -7.59
N GLN A 31 -6.49 -5.47 -8.49
CA GLN A 31 -5.49 -4.42 -8.30
C GLN A 31 -5.69 -3.61 -7.01
N LYS A 32 -6.94 -3.50 -6.53
CA LYS A 32 -7.27 -2.88 -5.25
C LYS A 32 -6.83 -3.75 -4.08
N LEU A 33 -7.02 -5.07 -4.15
CA LEU A 33 -6.50 -5.99 -3.14
C LEU A 33 -4.97 -6.01 -3.13
N GLU A 34 -4.30 -5.91 -4.28
CA GLU A 34 -2.83 -5.79 -4.33
C GLU A 34 -2.31 -4.59 -3.55
N LYS A 35 -3.13 -3.54 -3.42
CA LYS A 35 -2.85 -2.33 -2.65
C LYS A 35 -3.78 -2.20 -1.44
N PHE A 36 -4.19 -3.32 -0.82
CA PHE A 36 -5.21 -3.30 0.24
C PHE A 36 -4.86 -2.40 1.42
N TYR A 37 -3.57 -2.26 1.75
CA TYR A 37 -3.08 -1.41 2.84
C TYR A 37 -3.25 0.09 2.57
N THR A 38 -3.56 0.47 1.34
CA THR A 38 -3.97 1.84 0.96
C THR A 38 -5.48 2.06 1.05
N LEU A 39 -6.24 0.99 1.25
CA LEU A 39 -7.68 1.05 1.42
C LEU A 39 -8.02 1.31 2.89
N GLY A 40 -9.28 1.64 3.16
CA GLY A 40 -9.86 1.50 4.49
C GLY A 40 -10.32 0.06 4.72
N LEU A 41 -10.54 -0.30 5.99
CA LEU A 41 -11.03 -1.62 6.38
C LEU A 41 -12.33 -2.00 5.64
N ASN A 42 -13.33 -1.11 5.62
CA ASN A 42 -14.60 -1.38 4.95
C ASN A 42 -14.41 -1.64 3.45
N PRO A 43 -13.75 -0.76 2.67
CA PRO A 43 -13.43 -1.03 1.27
C PRO A 43 -12.66 -2.33 1.02
N PHE A 44 -11.76 -2.72 1.92
CA PHE A 44 -11.03 -3.99 1.83
C PHE A 44 -11.97 -5.20 1.94
N ILE A 45 -12.85 -5.22 2.95
CA ILE A 45 -13.83 -6.29 3.13
C ILE A 45 -14.78 -6.36 1.94
N GLU A 46 -15.29 -5.22 1.47
CA GLU A 46 -16.16 -5.17 0.29
C GLU A 46 -15.46 -5.69 -0.97
N GLU A 47 -14.16 -5.43 -1.13
CA GLU A 47 -13.40 -5.94 -2.27
C GLU A 47 -13.24 -7.46 -2.22
N LEU A 48 -13.00 -8.05 -1.03
CA LEU A 48 -13.01 -9.51 -0.87
C LEU A 48 -14.39 -10.12 -1.19
N GLU A 49 -15.46 -9.51 -0.69
CA GLU A 49 -16.84 -9.97 -0.95
C GLU A 49 -17.19 -9.89 -2.45
N LYS A 50 -16.72 -8.85 -3.16
CA LYS A 50 -16.84 -8.74 -4.64
C LYS A 50 -16.12 -9.88 -5.38
N GLN A 51 -15.04 -10.40 -4.82
CA GLN A 51 -14.34 -11.57 -5.37
C GLN A 51 -14.99 -12.91 -4.96
N GLY A 52 -16.19 -12.88 -4.35
CA GLY A 52 -16.98 -14.06 -4.00
C GLY A 52 -16.64 -14.67 -2.64
N VAL A 53 -15.83 -14.01 -1.82
CA VAL A 53 -15.53 -14.46 -0.46
C VAL A 53 -16.74 -14.20 0.44
N LYS A 54 -17.22 -15.24 1.13
CA LYS A 54 -18.27 -15.13 2.15
C LYS A 54 -17.64 -15.27 3.52
N LEU A 55 -17.70 -14.20 4.31
CA LEU A 55 -17.12 -14.15 5.65
C LEU A 55 -18.22 -14.23 6.71
N THR A 56 -18.06 -15.13 7.67
CA THR A 56 -18.88 -15.14 8.90
C THR A 56 -18.47 -14.00 9.83
N LEU A 57 -19.29 -13.69 10.84
CA LEU A 57 -18.98 -12.63 11.82
C LEU A 57 -17.64 -12.90 12.54
N SER A 58 -17.40 -14.15 12.96
CA SER A 58 -16.14 -14.54 13.62
C SER A 58 -14.93 -14.40 12.68
N GLN A 59 -15.06 -14.81 11.42
CA GLN A 59 -13.98 -14.61 10.43
C GLN A 59 -13.71 -13.13 10.18
N LYS A 60 -14.76 -12.28 10.18
CA LYS A 60 -14.58 -10.83 10.06
C LYS A 60 -13.79 -10.28 11.24
N GLU A 61 -14.07 -10.72 12.46
CA GLU A 61 -13.33 -10.28 13.65
C GLU A 61 -11.82 -10.58 13.53
N GLU A 62 -11.45 -11.84 13.25
CA GLU A 62 -10.05 -12.22 13.05
C GLU A 62 -9.38 -11.48 11.88
N LEU A 63 -10.11 -11.33 10.76
CA LEU A 63 -9.63 -10.63 9.57
C LEU A 63 -9.41 -9.14 9.83
N ILE A 64 -10.22 -8.50 10.69
CA ILE A 64 -10.08 -7.09 11.04
C ILE A 64 -8.78 -6.86 11.81
N ASP A 65 -8.47 -7.68 12.82
CA ASP A 65 -7.23 -7.55 13.59
C ASP A 65 -5.99 -7.86 12.75
N TRP A 66 -6.09 -8.90 11.91
CA TRP A 66 -5.06 -9.20 10.92
C TRP A 66 -4.83 -8.03 9.97
N TYR A 67 -5.91 -7.46 9.41
CA TYR A 67 -5.86 -6.33 8.48
C TYR A 67 -5.19 -5.13 9.13
N LYS A 68 -5.61 -4.74 10.34
CA LYS A 68 -5.04 -3.60 11.06
C LYS A 68 -3.53 -3.76 11.24
N THR A 69 -3.10 -4.95 11.67
CA THR A 69 -1.68 -5.25 11.89
C THR A 69 -0.87 -5.15 10.59
N LYS A 70 -1.35 -5.79 9.52
CA LYS A 70 -0.67 -5.79 8.22
C LYS A 70 -0.69 -4.42 7.56
N SER A 71 -1.86 -3.76 7.52
CA SER A 71 -2.02 -2.44 6.95
C SER A 71 -1.13 -1.42 7.65
N THR A 72 -1.07 -1.43 8.99
CA THR A 72 -0.19 -0.50 9.73
C THR A 72 1.27 -0.67 9.32
N THR A 73 1.74 -1.92 9.26
CA THR A 73 3.13 -2.22 8.88
C THR A 73 3.42 -1.78 7.45
N LEU A 74 2.57 -2.14 6.49
CA LEU A 74 2.78 -1.85 5.08
C LEU A 74 2.66 -0.35 4.77
N THR A 75 1.71 0.34 5.40
CA THR A 75 1.56 1.79 5.27
C THR A 75 2.77 2.52 5.86
N ALA A 76 3.34 2.06 6.97
CA ALA A 76 4.56 2.64 7.52
C ALA A 76 5.78 2.46 6.60
N ILE A 77 5.91 1.30 5.93
CA ILE A 77 6.98 1.08 4.94
C ILE A 77 6.76 1.99 3.73
N LYS A 78 5.52 2.09 3.23
CA LYS A 78 5.18 2.98 2.11
C LYS A 78 5.50 4.45 2.43
N ALA A 79 5.12 4.91 3.62
CA ALA A 79 5.42 6.28 4.05
C ALA A 79 6.92 6.58 4.12
N GLN A 80 7.75 5.61 4.55
CA GLN A 80 9.20 5.75 4.51
C GLN A 80 9.74 5.84 3.08
N ILE A 81 9.19 5.06 2.15
CA ILE A 81 9.56 5.14 0.73
C ILE A 81 9.22 6.54 0.18
N GLU A 82 8.00 7.03 0.42
CA GLU A 82 7.55 8.35 -0.05
C GLU A 82 8.38 9.49 0.56
N THR A 83 8.76 9.37 1.83
CA THR A 83 9.64 10.35 2.49
C THR A 83 11.02 10.38 1.85
N LEU A 84 11.57 9.21 1.51
CA LEU A 84 12.88 9.09 0.90
C LEU A 84 12.87 9.56 -0.56
N ASP A 85 11.80 9.29 -1.29
CA ASP A 85 11.58 9.76 -2.67
C ASP A 85 11.56 11.30 -2.71
N ALA A 86 10.74 11.92 -1.86
CA ALA A 86 10.66 13.38 -1.76
C ALA A 86 12.00 14.02 -1.32
N ALA A 87 12.81 13.32 -0.52
CA ALA A 87 14.15 13.78 -0.17
C ALA A 87 15.08 13.75 -1.39
N ILE A 88 14.99 12.72 -2.23
CA ILE A 88 15.75 12.62 -3.49
C ILE A 88 15.35 13.76 -4.43
N ASP A 89 14.06 14.02 -4.60
CA ASP A 89 13.58 15.12 -5.45
C ASP A 89 14.16 16.47 -5.00
N ARG A 90 14.17 16.74 -3.68
CA ARG A 90 14.77 17.97 -3.12
C ARG A 90 16.27 18.09 -3.39
N GLU A 91 17.01 17.00 -3.28
CA GLU A 91 18.45 17.00 -3.60
C GLU A 91 18.69 17.26 -5.08
N VAL A 92 17.83 16.70 -5.96
CA VAL A 92 17.84 16.98 -7.40
C VAL A 92 17.53 18.45 -7.66
N TYR A 93 16.49 19.02 -7.05
CA TYR A 93 16.14 20.43 -7.19
C TYR A 93 17.28 21.35 -6.73
N THR A 94 17.93 21.00 -5.62
CA THR A 94 19.08 21.73 -5.09
C THR A 94 20.28 21.65 -6.04
N LEU A 95 20.57 20.47 -6.60
CA LEU A 95 21.67 20.27 -7.56
C LEU A 95 21.49 21.13 -8.82
N PHE A 96 20.25 21.26 -9.31
CA PHE A 96 19.92 22.10 -10.47
C PHE A 96 19.60 23.56 -10.09
N SER A 97 19.66 23.92 -8.80
CA SER A 97 19.31 25.25 -8.29
C SER A 97 17.93 25.73 -8.77
N LEU A 98 16.97 24.82 -8.85
CA LEU A 98 15.61 25.10 -9.30
C LEU A 98 14.92 26.03 -8.30
N THR A 99 14.23 27.05 -8.82
CA THR A 99 13.40 27.96 -8.04
C THR A 99 12.08 27.31 -7.64
N ALA A 100 11.37 27.90 -6.66
CA ALA A 100 10.05 27.41 -6.25
C ALA A 100 9.03 27.40 -7.41
N GLU A 101 9.13 28.36 -8.32
CA GLU A 101 8.29 28.43 -9.53
C GLU A 101 8.59 27.26 -10.47
N GLU A 102 9.85 26.92 -10.69
CA GLU A 102 10.24 25.80 -11.53
C GLU A 102 9.91 24.45 -10.89
N ILE A 103 10.02 24.32 -9.56
CA ILE A 103 9.61 23.12 -8.82
C ILE A 103 8.09 22.92 -8.95
N ALA A 104 7.28 23.98 -8.80
CA ALA A 104 5.83 23.89 -8.94
C ALA A 104 5.42 23.39 -10.34
N ILE A 105 6.15 23.82 -11.39
CA ILE A 105 5.97 23.33 -12.76
C ILE A 105 6.32 21.84 -12.87
N VAL A 106 7.42 21.39 -12.24
CA VAL A 106 7.85 19.98 -12.26
C VAL A 106 6.86 19.08 -11.51
N GLU A 107 6.33 19.52 -10.37
CA GLU A 107 5.38 18.74 -9.56
C GLU A 107 3.92 18.84 -10.06
N GLY A 108 3.65 19.69 -11.06
CA GLY A 108 2.31 19.87 -11.61
C GLY A 108 1.31 20.46 -10.61
N VAL A 109 1.80 21.26 -9.67
CA VAL A 109 1.00 21.99 -8.68
C VAL A 109 0.76 23.39 -9.25
N GLU A 110 -0.33 23.56 -10.01
CA GLU A 110 -0.84 24.88 -10.43
C GLU A 110 -1.61 25.58 -9.30
#